data_AF-A0A1Y4B7P0-F1
#
_entry.id   AF-A0A1Y4B7P0-F1
#
_cell.length_a   1.000
_cell.length_b   1.000
_cell.length_c   1.000
_cell.angle_alpha   90.00
_cell.angle_beta   90.00
_cell.angle_gamma   90.00
#
_symmetry.space_group_name_H-M   'P 1'
#
loop_
_entity.id
_entity.type
_entity.pdbx_description
1 polymer ?
#
loop_
_entity_poly.entity_id
_entity_poly.type
_entity_poly.pdbx_seq_one_letter_code
_entity_poly.pdbx_strand_id
1 'polypeptide(L)'
;MSWWTEEQDDVLREVSFRGAEYAAAEIERRCGVSHSVRAVEMRASRIHCSLAIQTVCPQCGAVGVKINRQTGMCPLCTERYHLEQERAFNEQLEREREACERSEELAEVRRERDMMRQRNSRLCRKYGLKGRRERKS
;
A
#
# COMPACT_ATOMS: atom_id res chain seq x y z
N MET A 1 2.62 47.63 -20.04
CA MET A 1 2.83 47.01 -18.71
C MET A 1 2.12 45.66 -18.74
N SER A 2 2.80 44.52 -18.60
CA SER A 2 2.07 43.25 -18.41
C SER A 2 1.46 43.28 -17.01
N TRP A 3 0.13 43.33 -16.96
CA TRP A 3 -0.61 43.47 -15.72
C TRP A 3 -0.72 42.09 -15.06
N TRP A 4 -0.14 41.96 -13.87
CA TRP A 4 -0.27 40.76 -13.03
C TRP A 4 -1.60 40.81 -12.30
N THR A 5 -2.39 39.73 -12.40
CA THR A 5 -3.66 39.58 -11.68
C THR A 5 -3.47 38.75 -10.42
N GLU A 6 -4.43 38.83 -9.49
CA GLU A 6 -4.45 37.96 -8.29
C GLU A 6 -4.51 36.47 -8.68
N GLU A 7 -5.29 36.13 -9.70
CA GLU A 7 -5.36 34.77 -10.25
C GLU A 7 -3.99 34.27 -10.74
N GLN A 8 -3.21 35.11 -11.42
CA GLN A 8 -1.84 34.76 -11.85
C GLN A 8 -0.91 34.54 -10.65
N ASP A 9 -1.06 35.35 -9.59
CA ASP A 9 -0.30 35.17 -8.36
C ASP A 9 -0.68 33.88 -7.63
N ASP A 10 -1.96 33.51 -7.64
CA ASP A 10 -2.44 32.27 -7.01
C ASP A 10 -1.92 31.04 -7.75
N VAL A 11 -1.97 31.04 -9.08
CA VAL A 11 -1.33 29.98 -9.89
C VAL A 11 0.17 29.92 -9.60
N LEU A 12 0.84 31.07 -9.55
CA LEU A 12 2.27 31.15 -9.23
C LEU A 12 2.59 30.53 -7.87
N ARG A 13 1.80 30.84 -6.82
CA ARG A 13 1.96 30.25 -5.48
C ARG A 13 1.68 28.75 -5.47
N GLU A 14 0.65 28.31 -6.18
CA GLU A 14 0.25 26.91 -6.24
C GLU A 14 1.37 26.04 -6.82
N VAL A 15 2.01 26.47 -7.90
CA VAL A 15 2.99 25.63 -8.62
C VAL A 15 4.45 26.05 -8.40
N SER A 16 4.69 26.98 -7.46
CA SER A 16 6.01 27.60 -7.25
C SER A 16 7.12 26.58 -7.01
N PHE A 17 6.78 25.48 -6.34
CA PHE A 17 7.68 24.38 -6.02
C PHE A 17 8.18 23.59 -7.24
N ARG A 18 7.67 23.86 -8.45
CA ARG A 18 8.12 23.25 -9.72
C ARG A 18 9.06 24.16 -10.52
N GLY A 19 9.35 25.35 -10.01
CA GLY A 19 10.28 26.30 -10.63
C GLY A 19 9.60 27.29 -11.58
N ALA A 20 10.39 28.29 -11.99
CA ALA A 20 9.93 29.46 -12.76
C ALA A 20 9.39 29.09 -14.14
N GLU A 21 10.05 28.17 -14.84
CA GLU A 21 9.63 27.71 -16.19
C GLU A 21 8.26 27.03 -16.14
N TYR A 22 8.08 26.13 -15.18
CA TYR A 22 6.80 25.44 -14.99
C TYR A 22 5.69 26.43 -14.64
N ALA A 23 5.97 27.37 -13.75
CA ALA A 23 5.01 28.40 -13.37
C ALA A 23 4.63 29.30 -14.55
N ALA A 24 5.59 29.71 -15.40
CA ALA A 24 5.31 30.48 -16.60
C ALA A 24 4.35 29.75 -17.55
N ALA A 25 4.65 28.48 -17.85
CA ALA A 25 3.81 27.65 -18.70
C ALA A 25 2.41 27.44 -18.10
N GLU A 26 2.31 27.27 -16.78
CA GLU A 26 1.02 27.05 -16.13
C GLU A 26 0.16 28.32 -16.07
N ILE A 27 0.78 29.49 -15.88
CA ILE A 27 0.09 30.79 -15.98
C ILE A 27 -0.43 31.01 -17.40
N GLU A 28 0.37 30.69 -18.42
CA GLU A 28 -0.08 30.77 -19.82
C GLU A 28 -1.26 29.83 -20.08
N ARG A 29 -1.16 28.58 -19.59
CA ARG A 29 -2.19 27.56 -19.77
C ARG A 29 -3.51 27.90 -19.06
N ARG A 30 -3.46 28.40 -17.82
CA ARG A 30 -4.65 28.66 -16.98
C ARG A 30 -5.23 30.05 -17.18
N CYS A 31 -4.38 31.07 -17.26
CA CYS A 31 -4.79 32.47 -17.31
C CYS A 31 -4.75 33.07 -18.72
N GLY A 32 -4.24 32.35 -19.72
CA GLY A 32 -4.18 32.80 -21.12
C GLY A 32 -3.16 33.93 -21.37
N VAL A 33 -2.25 34.18 -20.43
CA VAL A 33 -1.24 35.25 -20.53
C VAL A 33 0.15 34.63 -20.51
N SER A 34 0.93 34.91 -21.55
CA SER A 34 2.33 34.48 -21.60
C SER A 34 3.22 35.49 -20.88
N HIS A 35 3.99 35.02 -19.90
CA HIS A 35 5.05 35.79 -19.25
C HIS A 35 6.39 35.09 -19.47
N SER A 36 7.44 35.86 -19.68
CA SER A 36 8.79 35.30 -19.71
C SER A 36 9.16 34.74 -18.33
N VAL A 37 10.01 33.72 -18.29
CA VAL A 37 10.55 33.14 -17.05
C VAL A 37 11.12 34.22 -16.13
N ARG A 38 11.83 35.20 -16.71
CA ARG A 38 12.38 36.35 -15.97
C ARG A 38 11.30 37.23 -15.33
N ALA A 39 10.17 37.45 -16.01
CA ALA A 39 9.05 38.19 -15.45
C ALA A 39 8.42 37.44 -14.27
N VAL A 40 8.28 36.12 -14.37
CA VAL A 40 7.83 35.24 -13.27
C VAL A 40 8.76 35.32 -12.07
N GLU A 41 10.08 35.22 -12.26
CA GLU A 41 11.06 35.36 -11.18
C GLU A 41 10.96 36.71 -10.46
N MET A 42 10.87 37.80 -11.23
CA MET A 42 10.72 39.14 -10.67
C MET A 42 9.41 39.28 -9.89
N ARG A 43 8.32 38.70 -10.39
CA ARG A 43 7.03 38.71 -9.68
C ARG A 43 7.11 37.90 -8.39
N ALA A 44 7.62 36.68 -8.45
CA ALA A 44 7.76 35.79 -7.31
C ALA A 44 8.58 36.45 -6.18
N SER A 45 9.68 37.11 -6.52
CA SER A 45 10.48 37.88 -5.57
C SER A 45 9.67 39.01 -4.89
N ARG A 46 8.87 39.76 -5.66
CA ARG A 46 8.03 40.85 -5.14
C ARG A 46 6.91 40.38 -4.22
N ILE A 47 6.36 39.19 -4.46
CA ILE A 47 5.29 38.61 -3.64
C ILE A 47 5.81 37.63 -2.57
N HIS A 48 7.12 37.56 -2.36
CA HIS A 48 7.79 36.66 -1.42
C HIS A 48 7.46 35.17 -1.64
N CYS A 49 7.31 34.75 -2.89
CA CYS A 49 7.06 33.37 -3.29
C CYS A 49 8.37 32.70 -3.72
N SER A 50 8.76 31.60 -3.06
CA SER A 50 9.95 30.82 -3.44
C SER A 50 9.68 29.96 -4.67
N LEU A 51 10.59 30.04 -5.65
CA LEU A 51 10.60 29.21 -6.86
C LEU A 51 11.62 28.06 -6.79
N ALA A 52 12.15 27.75 -5.60
CA ALA A 52 13.02 26.60 -5.41
C ALA A 52 12.27 25.32 -5.77
N ILE A 53 12.85 24.51 -6.66
CA ILE A 53 12.28 23.22 -7.06
C ILE A 53 12.32 22.28 -5.86
N GLN A 54 11.17 21.71 -5.51
CA GLN A 54 11.03 20.76 -4.42
C GLN A 54 10.59 19.40 -4.93
N THR A 55 10.96 18.36 -4.19
CA THR A 55 10.49 17.00 -4.43
C THR A 55 8.99 16.88 -4.17
N VAL A 56 8.32 16.05 -4.95
CA VAL A 56 6.88 15.82 -4.83
C VAL A 56 6.64 14.32 -4.75
N CYS A 57 5.86 13.88 -3.76
CA CYS A 57 5.45 12.49 -3.67
C CYS A 57 4.52 12.16 -4.85
N PRO A 58 4.82 11.14 -5.67
CA PRO A 58 3.96 10.78 -6.80
C PRO A 58 2.60 10.21 -6.36
N GLN A 59 2.52 9.60 -5.17
CA GLN A 59 1.29 8.96 -4.68
C GLN A 59 0.29 9.95 -4.07
N CYS A 60 0.76 10.93 -3.30
CA CYS A 60 -0.11 11.83 -2.54
C CYS A 60 0.08 13.32 -2.86
N GLY A 61 1.03 13.67 -3.73
CA GLY A 61 1.28 15.07 -4.10
C GLY A 61 1.99 15.90 -3.03
N ALA A 62 2.37 15.31 -1.89
CA ALA A 62 3.06 16.04 -0.83
C ALA A 62 4.38 16.65 -1.35
N VAL A 63 4.54 17.96 -1.15
CA VAL A 63 5.67 18.77 -1.63
C VAL A 63 6.75 18.89 -0.54
N GLY A 64 8.02 18.93 -0.94
CA GLY A 64 9.16 19.11 -0.04
C GLY A 64 9.48 17.89 0.83
N VAL A 65 8.93 16.73 0.49
CA VAL A 65 9.12 15.50 1.27
C VAL A 65 10.33 14.71 0.79
N LYS A 66 11.02 14.07 1.74
CA LYS A 66 12.09 13.11 1.42
C LYS A 66 11.47 11.87 0.77
N ILE A 67 11.94 11.54 -0.44
CA ILE A 67 11.49 10.35 -1.15
C ILE A 67 12.37 9.16 -0.76
N ASN A 68 11.72 8.06 -0.37
CA ASN A 68 12.41 6.79 -0.11
C ASN A 68 12.94 6.23 -1.44
N ARG A 69 14.21 5.83 -1.45
CA ARG A 69 14.89 5.34 -2.66
C ARG A 69 14.34 4.02 -3.19
N GLN A 70 13.81 3.16 -2.32
CA GLN A 70 13.31 1.84 -2.69
C GLN A 70 11.88 1.92 -3.24
N THR A 71 11.00 2.63 -2.54
CA THR A 71 9.58 2.71 -2.90
C THR A 71 9.25 3.89 -3.82
N GLY A 72 10.15 4.88 -3.96
CA GLY A 72 9.90 6.08 -4.77
C GLY A 72 8.82 7.00 -4.19
N MET A 73 8.43 6.80 -2.93
CA MET A 73 7.33 7.53 -2.27
C MET A 73 7.79 8.26 -1.02
N CYS A 74 6.94 9.17 -0.51
CA CYS A 74 7.17 9.80 0.79
C CYS A 74 7.07 8.76 1.94
N PRO A 75 7.50 9.10 3.17
CA PRO A 75 7.49 8.18 4.29
C PRO A 75 6.10 7.61 4.58
N LEU A 76 5.06 8.46 4.60
CA LEU A 76 3.68 8.03 4.87
C LEU A 76 3.18 7.03 3.83
N CYS A 77 3.39 7.31 2.54
CA CYS A 77 2.96 6.42 1.46
C CYS A 77 3.76 5.11 1.45
N THR A 78 5.03 5.15 1.85
CA THR A 78 5.87 3.95 2.03
C THR A 78 5.34 3.05 3.13
N GLU A 79 5.02 3.61 4.30
CA GLU A 79 4.45 2.83 5.42
C GLU A 79 3.08 2.24 5.06
N ARG A 80 2.24 2.98 4.34
CA ARG A 80 0.94 2.46 3.86
C ARG A 80 1.11 1.30 2.89
N TYR A 81 2.07 1.41 1.97
CA TYR A 81 2.41 0.34 1.06
C TYR A 81 2.85 -0.92 1.82
N HIS A 82 3.75 -0.79 2.80
CA HIS A 82 4.20 -1.93 3.60
C HIS A 82 3.06 -2.54 4.44
N LEU A 83 2.19 -1.72 5.02
CA LEU A 83 1.02 -2.20 5.76
C LEU A 83 0.08 -3.02 4.87
N GLU A 84 -0.13 -2.60 3.62
CA GLU A 84 -0.94 -3.36 2.66
C GLU A 84 -0.29 -4.69 2.29
N GLN A 85 1.04 -4.74 2.15
CA GLN A 85 1.78 -5.99 1.95
C GLN A 85 1.60 -6.95 3.14
N GLU A 86 1.75 -6.47 4.37
CA GLU A 86 1.58 -7.29 5.57
C GLU A 86 0.15 -7.83 5.71
N ARG A 87 -0.87 -7.02 5.36
CA ARG A 87 -2.26 -7.47 5.34
C ARG A 87 -2.50 -8.58 4.33
N ALA A 88 -1.98 -8.43 3.11
CA ALA A 88 -2.12 -9.45 2.07
C ALA A 88 -1.43 -10.76 2.49
N PHE A 89 -0.25 -10.67 3.10
CA PHE A 89 0.45 -11.84 3.61
C PHE A 89 -0.30 -12.51 4.76
N ASN A 90 -0.84 -11.73 5.70
CA ASN A 90 -1.65 -12.27 6.80
C ASN A 90 -2.89 -13.02 6.28
N GLU A 91 -3.61 -12.45 5.31
CA GLU A 91 -4.76 -13.11 4.69
C GLU A 91 -4.37 -14.44 4.03
N GLN A 92 -3.20 -14.50 3.38
CA GLN A 92 -2.68 -15.75 2.82
C GLN A 92 -2.46 -16.80 3.92
N LEU A 93 -1.81 -16.43 5.03
CA LEU A 93 -1.57 -17.34 6.15
C LEU A 93 -2.87 -17.86 6.77
N GLU A 94 -3.89 -17.02 6.90
CA GLU A 94 -5.19 -17.43 7.41
C GLU A 94 -5.86 -18.46 6.49
N ARG A 95 -5.79 -18.26 5.17
CA ARG A 95 -6.30 -19.23 4.20
C ARG A 95 -5.55 -20.56 4.28
N GLU A 96 -4.23 -20.53 4.40
CA GLU A 96 -3.41 -21.74 4.56
C GLU A 96 -3.77 -22.50 5.85
N ARG A 97 -3.97 -21.78 6.97
CA ARG A 97 -4.44 -22.35 8.23
C ARG A 97 -5.81 -23.01 8.05
N GLU A 98 -6.77 -22.30 7.48
CA GLU A 98 -8.14 -22.79 7.29
C GLU A 98 -8.18 -24.00 6.38
N ALA A 99 -7.40 -24.02 5.30
CA ALA A 99 -7.27 -25.16 4.42
C ALA A 99 -6.80 -26.41 5.20
N CYS A 100 -5.82 -26.28 6.09
CA CYS A 100 -5.36 -27.39 6.93
C CYS A 100 -6.41 -27.82 7.97
N GLU A 101 -7.07 -26.88 8.63
CA GLU A 101 -7.97 -27.17 9.76
C GLU A 101 -9.35 -27.65 9.33
N ARG A 102 -9.78 -27.31 8.11
CA ARG A 102 -11.13 -27.53 7.62
C ARG A 102 -11.18 -28.28 6.28
N SER A 103 -10.08 -28.91 5.86
CA SER A 103 -10.07 -29.71 4.63
C SER A 103 -11.03 -30.90 4.68
N GLU A 104 -11.59 -31.23 3.52
CA GLU A 104 -12.35 -32.47 3.31
C GLU A 104 -11.46 -33.69 3.57
N GLU A 105 -10.18 -33.62 3.21
CA GLU A 105 -9.18 -34.65 3.51
C GLU A 105 -9.07 -34.91 5.02
N LEU A 106 -8.98 -33.87 5.86
CA LEU A 106 -8.97 -34.05 7.31
C LEU A 106 -10.26 -34.72 7.81
N ALA A 107 -11.42 -34.36 7.23
CA ALA A 107 -12.69 -34.98 7.56
C ALA A 107 -12.72 -36.46 7.15
N GLU A 108 -12.22 -36.81 5.97
CA GLU A 108 -12.09 -38.18 5.48
C GLU A 108 -11.18 -39.04 6.35
N VAL A 109 -9.97 -38.55 6.64
CA VAL A 109 -9.01 -39.25 7.51
C VAL A 109 -9.60 -39.47 8.90
N ARG A 110 -10.33 -38.49 9.46
CA ARG A 110 -11.05 -38.65 10.74
C ARG A 110 -12.12 -39.74 10.66
N ARG A 111 -12.93 -39.75 9.61
CA ARG A 111 -13.96 -40.80 9.39
C ARG A 111 -13.32 -42.17 9.27
N GLU A 112 -12.29 -42.33 8.46
CA GLU A 112 -11.59 -43.60 8.27
C GLU A 112 -10.98 -44.10 9.58
N ARG A 113 -10.30 -43.22 10.32
CA ARG A 113 -9.74 -43.55 11.63
C ARG A 113 -10.82 -44.07 12.59
N ASP A 114 -11.97 -43.42 12.65
CA ASP A 114 -13.04 -43.83 13.55
C ASP A 114 -13.70 -45.14 13.12
N MET A 115 -13.87 -45.38 11.81
CA MET A 115 -14.28 -46.68 11.27
C MET A 115 -13.32 -47.79 11.68
N MET A 116 -12.01 -47.57 11.52
CA MET A 116 -10.99 -48.57 11.89
C MET A 116 -10.94 -48.81 13.41
N ARG A 117 -11.13 -47.76 14.23
CA ARG A 117 -11.26 -47.92 15.69
C ARG A 117 -12.44 -48.81 16.07
N GLN A 118 -13.60 -48.59 15.44
CA GLN A 118 -14.78 -49.41 15.70
C GLN A 118 -14.58 -50.86 15.25
N ARG A 119 -14.06 -51.06 14.03
CA ARG A 119 -13.74 -52.38 13.48
C ARG A 119 -12.78 -53.15 14.40
N ASN A 120 -11.71 -52.51 14.84
CA ASN A 120 -10.73 -53.11 15.74
C ASN A 120 -11.35 -53.47 17.09
N SER A 121 -12.21 -52.61 17.65
CA SER A 121 -12.92 -52.91 18.90
C SER A 121 -13.85 -54.13 18.76
N ARG A 122 -14.61 -54.20 17.67
CA ARG A 122 -15.49 -55.35 17.37
C ARG A 122 -14.68 -56.63 17.19
N LEU A 123 -13.56 -56.57 16.48
CA LEU A 123 -12.66 -57.69 16.27
C LEU A 123 -12.09 -58.22 17.59
N CYS A 124 -11.62 -57.31 18.46
CA CYS A 124 -11.10 -57.69 19.77
C CYS A 124 -12.17 -58.40 20.61
N ARG A 125 -13.40 -57.86 20.65
CA ARG A 125 -14.51 -58.49 21.38
C ARG A 125 -14.89 -59.85 20.81
N LYS A 126 -14.96 -59.99 19.48
CA LYS A 126 -15.35 -61.24 18.80
C LYS A 126 -14.40 -62.40 19.14
N TYR A 127 -13.11 -62.11 19.28
CA TYR A 127 -12.06 -63.12 19.46
C TYR A 127 -11.43 -63.10 20.87
N GLY A 128 -12.02 -62.38 21.83
CA GLY A 128 -11.48 -62.29 23.20
C GLY A 128 -10.06 -61.69 23.28
N LEU A 129 -9.68 -60.86 22.30
CA LEU A 129 -8.34 -60.29 22.23
C LEU A 129 -8.24 -59.04 23.11
N LYS A 130 -7.06 -58.84 23.71
CA LYS A 130 -6.74 -57.61 24.44
C LYS A 130 -6.91 -56.36 23.57
N GLY A 131 -7.51 -55.32 24.13
CA GLY A 131 -7.74 -54.04 23.46
C GLY A 131 -6.46 -53.22 23.28
N ARG A 132 -6.51 -52.19 22.43
CA ARG A 132 -5.34 -51.34 22.11
C ARG A 132 -4.69 -50.70 23.35
N ARG A 133 -5.48 -50.33 24.37
CA ARG A 133 -4.96 -49.74 25.63
C ARG A 133 -4.24 -50.80 26.47
N GLU A 134 -4.82 -51.98 26.60
CA GLU A 134 -4.29 -53.13 27.36
C GLU A 134 -3.04 -53.78 26.73
N ARG A 135 -2.76 -53.47 25.45
CA ARG A 135 -1.54 -53.93 24.75
C ARG A 135 -0.38 -52.95 24.84
N LYS A 136 -0.62 -51.70 25.25
CA LYS A 136 0.40 -50.65 25.35
C LYS A 136 0.99 -50.51 26.76
N SER A 137 0.32 -51.11 27.74
CA SER A 137 0.84 -51.41 29.08
C SER A 137 1.66 -52.69 29.04
#